data_AF-A0A1V5VZR5-F1
#
_entry.id   AF-A0A1V5VZR5-F1
#
_cell.length_a   1.000
_cell.length_b   1.000
_cell.length_c   1.000
_cell.angle_alpha   90.00
_cell.angle_beta   90.00
_cell.angle_gamma   90.00
#
_symmetry.space_group_name_H-M   'P 1'
#
loop_
_entity.id
_entity.type
_entity.pdbx_description
1 polymer ?
#
loop_
_entity_poly.entity_id
_entity_poly.type
_entity_poly.pdbx_seq_one_letter_code
_entity_poly.pdbx_strand_id
1 'polypeptide(L)'
;MYYPNAIEEICYEESHIEQVHTEIKANFYDYYHKFIETEAGNSIDNNQLQKLAKHFGNTPPEKKKKDKNIALKNILNEGIDDFEKDRKKYLEILDLDKLIEESRS
;
A
#
# COMPACT_ATOMS: atom_id res chain seq x y z
N MET A 1 5.53 13.09 -24.27
CA MET A 1 6.72 12.31 -23.89
C MET A 1 6.80 11.13 -24.84
N TYR A 2 7.89 11.01 -25.60
CA TYR A 2 8.14 9.88 -26.49
C TYR A 2 9.10 8.94 -25.75
N TYR A 3 8.66 7.72 -25.45
CA TYR A 3 9.53 6.69 -24.87
C TYR A 3 10.06 5.85 -26.03
N PRO A 4 11.39 5.80 -26.25
CA PRO A 4 11.98 5.18 -27.44
C PRO A 4 11.83 3.64 -27.48
N ASN A 5 11.58 3.01 -26.33
CA ASN A 5 11.26 1.59 -26.21
C ASN A 5 9.87 1.45 -25.58
N ALA A 6 9.17 0.34 -25.84
CA ALA A 6 7.98 0.02 -25.08
C ALA A 6 8.37 -0.11 -23.61
N ILE A 7 7.78 0.71 -22.74
CA ILE A 7 8.09 0.75 -21.29
C ILE A 7 8.03 -0.66 -20.69
N GLU A 8 7.09 -1.46 -21.17
CA GLU A 8 6.91 -2.86 -20.80
C GLU A 8 8.15 -3.72 -21.08
N GLU A 9 8.83 -3.56 -22.22
CA GLU A 9 10.01 -4.35 -22.56
C GLU A 9 11.17 -4.10 -21.59
N ILE A 10 11.41 -2.84 -21.23
CA ILE A 10 12.45 -2.46 -20.25
C ILE A 10 12.12 -3.02 -18.86
N CYS A 11 10.85 -3.00 -18.46
CA CYS A 11 10.42 -3.46 -17.14
C CYS A 11 10.73 -4.94 -16.87
N TYR A 12 10.83 -5.77 -17.91
CA TYR A 12 11.15 -7.19 -17.81
C TYR A 12 12.64 -7.51 -17.97
N GLU A 13 13.48 -6.51 -18.27
CA GLU A 13 14.92 -6.72 -18.31
C GLU A 13 15.48 -6.99 -16.91
N GLU A 14 16.32 -8.02 -16.78
CA GLU A 14 16.94 -8.41 -15.51
C GLU A 14 17.66 -7.22 -14.84
N SER A 15 18.39 -6.43 -15.63
CA SER A 15 19.09 -5.24 -15.15
C SER A 15 18.16 -4.20 -14.53
N HIS A 16 16.98 -4.01 -15.12
CA HIS A 16 15.98 -3.08 -14.60
C HIS A 16 15.34 -3.61 -13.31
N ILE A 17 15.02 -4.91 -13.28
CA ILE A 17 14.49 -5.58 -12.09
C ILE A 17 15.47 -5.44 -10.91
N GLU A 18 16.76 -5.67 -11.14
CA GLU A 18 17.79 -5.50 -10.12
C GLU A 18 17.90 -4.07 -9.62
N GLN A 19 17.83 -3.09 -10.52
CA GLN A 19 17.85 -1.67 -10.17
C GLN A 19 16.65 -1.32 -9.28
N VAL A 20 15.44 -1.68 -9.69
CA VAL A 20 14.21 -1.42 -8.92
C VAL A 20 14.27 -2.11 -7.56
N HIS A 21 14.71 -3.37 -7.51
CA HIS A 21 14.86 -4.10 -6.26
C HIS A 21 15.87 -3.46 -5.31
N THR A 22 16.97 -2.93 -5.85
CA THR A 22 17.98 -2.20 -5.07
C THR A 22 17.39 -0.93 -4.47
N GLU A 23 16.66 -0.16 -5.28
CA GLU A 23 15.97 1.05 -4.83
C GLU A 23 14.91 0.74 -3.76
N ILE A 24 14.13 -0.31 -3.94
CA ILE A 24 13.14 -0.75 -2.94
C ILE A 24 13.85 -1.05 -1.61
N LYS A 25 14.93 -1.83 -1.63
CA LYS A 25 15.67 -2.17 -0.41
C LYS A 25 16.27 -0.95 0.27
N ALA A 26 16.85 -0.03 -0.51
CA ALA A 26 17.46 1.18 0.01
C ALA A 26 16.44 2.06 0.77
N ASN A 27 15.19 2.08 0.30
CA ASN A 27 14.16 2.97 0.83
C ASN A 27 13.11 2.27 1.72
N PHE A 28 13.13 0.93 1.82
CA PHE A 28 12.06 0.15 2.46
C PHE A 28 11.76 0.59 3.89
N TYR A 29 12.80 0.77 4.72
CA TYR A 29 12.61 1.10 6.14
C TYR A 29 11.98 2.48 6.34
N ASP A 30 12.33 3.46 5.51
CA ASP A 30 11.75 4.80 5.56
C ASP A 30 10.27 4.76 5.18
N TYR A 31 9.93 4.00 4.14
CA TYR A 31 8.53 3.79 3.76
C TYR A 31 7.76 3.01 4.82
N TYR A 32 8.36 1.98 5.41
CA TYR A 32 7.74 1.18 6.46
C TYR A 32 7.43 2.03 7.71
N HIS A 33 8.37 2.88 8.13
CA HIS A 33 8.13 3.81 9.23
C HIS A 33 7.02 4.81 8.92
N LYS A 34 7.04 5.42 7.72
CA LYS A 34 5.97 6.32 7.28
C LYS A 34 4.63 5.60 7.25
N PHE A 35 4.57 4.37 6.76
CA PHE A 35 3.37 3.56 6.68
C PHE A 35 2.74 3.32 8.07
N ILE A 36 3.54 3.03 9.08
CA ILE A 36 3.03 2.90 10.46
C ILE A 36 2.57 4.26 11.01
N GLU A 37 3.36 5.32 10.80
CA GLU A 37 3.03 6.66 11.30
C GLU A 37 1.74 7.22 10.71
N THR A 38 1.47 6.89 9.44
CA THR A 38 0.25 7.28 8.73
C THR A 38 -0.90 6.32 8.96
N GLU A 39 -0.74 5.24 9.73
CA GLU A 39 -1.76 4.18 9.90
C GLU A 39 -2.24 3.66 8.54
N ALA A 40 -1.30 3.14 7.73
CA ALA A 40 -1.56 2.67 6.38
C ALA A 40 -2.09 3.75 5.41
N GLY A 41 -1.73 5.01 5.62
CA GLY A 41 -2.16 6.13 4.78
C GLY A 41 -3.49 6.77 5.20
N ASN A 42 -4.14 6.27 6.25
CA ASN A 42 -5.38 6.84 6.79
C ASN A 42 -5.18 8.18 7.53
N SER A 43 -3.94 8.56 7.81
CA SER A 43 -3.60 9.85 8.39
C SER A 43 -2.45 10.53 7.65
N ILE A 44 -2.49 11.86 7.59
CA ILE A 44 -1.43 12.66 6.96
C ILE A 44 -0.12 12.49 7.71
N ASP A 45 1.03 12.72 7.09
CA ASP A 45 2.31 12.78 7.82
C ASP A 45 2.55 14.16 8.46
N ASN A 46 3.62 14.33 9.26
CA ASN A 46 3.95 15.61 9.89
C ASN A 46 4.41 16.69 8.90
N ASN A 47 5.14 16.30 7.86
CA ASN A 47 5.65 17.21 6.84
C ASN A 47 4.50 17.76 5.98
N GLN A 48 3.55 16.92 5.60
CA GLN A 48 2.31 17.29 4.95
C GLN A 48 1.48 18.25 5.81
N LEU A 49 1.35 17.97 7.11
CA LEU A 49 0.65 18.87 8.03
C LEU A 49 1.33 20.24 8.11
N GLN A 50 2.66 20.29 8.17
CA GLN A 50 3.41 21.54 8.17
C GLN A 50 3.25 22.31 6.85
N LYS A 51 3.30 21.62 5.71
CA LYS A 51 3.07 22.23 4.39
C LYS A 51 1.67 22.84 4.29
N LEU A 52 0.66 22.13 4.75
CA LEU A 52 -0.72 22.62 4.80
C LEU A 52 -0.84 23.84 5.71
N ALA A 53 -0.32 23.77 6.94
CA ALA A 53 -0.37 24.89 7.88
C ALA A 53 0.29 26.15 7.30
N LYS A 54 1.48 26.01 6.70
CA LYS A 54 2.18 27.09 6.01
C LYS A 54 1.38 27.67 4.85
N HIS A 55 0.75 26.80 4.03
CA HIS A 55 -0.08 27.23 2.90
C HIS A 55 -1.28 28.07 3.38
N PHE A 56 -1.86 27.75 4.52
CA PHE A 56 -2.98 28.48 5.11
C PHE A 56 -2.57 29.64 6.04
N GLY A 57 -1.28 29.95 6.16
CA GLY A 57 -0.78 31.02 7.04
C GLY A 57 -0.96 30.73 8.54
N ASN A 58 -1.14 29.47 8.91
CA ASN A 58 -1.37 29.02 10.28
C ASN A 58 -0.16 28.30 10.86
N THR A 59 -0.08 28.25 12.19
CA THR A 59 0.87 27.40 12.90
C THR A 59 0.38 25.95 12.86
N PRO A 60 1.22 24.96 12.50
CA PRO A 60 0.82 23.57 12.50
C PRO A 60 0.42 23.11 13.91
N PRO A 61 -0.71 22.39 14.06
CA PRO A 61 -1.13 21.88 15.35
C PRO A 61 -0.15 20.81 15.85
N GLU A 62 -0.02 20.71 17.16
CA GLU A 62 0.78 19.65 17.77
C GLU A 62 0.13 18.29 17.49
N LYS A 63 0.92 17.38 16.92
CA LYS A 63 0.48 16.03 16.67
C LYS A 63 0.83 15.15 17.84
N LYS A 64 -0.17 14.43 18.37
CA LYS A 64 0.05 13.44 19.42
C LYS A 64 0.96 12.35 18.90
N LYS A 65 1.96 11.97 19.71
CA LYS A 65 2.81 10.82 19.44
C LYS A 65 1.94 9.55 19.45
N LYS A 66 1.89 8.86 18.32
CA LYS A 66 1.20 7.57 18.20
C LYS A 66 2.09 6.45 18.74
N ASP A 67 1.47 5.47 19.38
CA ASP A 67 2.15 4.23 19.75
C ASP A 67 2.27 3.35 18.51
N LYS A 68 3.51 3.09 18.07
CA LYS A 68 3.80 2.32 16.85
C LYS A 68 3.32 0.87 16.96
N ASN A 69 3.34 0.27 18.15
CA ASN A 69 2.87 -1.10 18.33
C ASN A 69 1.35 -1.19 18.21
N ILE A 70 0.64 -0.19 18.76
CA ILE A 70 -0.82 -0.12 18.63
C ILE A 70 -1.20 0.15 17.16
N ALA A 71 -0.55 1.11 16.51
CA ALA A 71 -0.78 1.40 15.10
C ALA A 71 -0.56 0.17 14.21
N LEU A 72 0.54 -0.56 14.40
CA LEU A 72 0.81 -1.78 13.64
C LEU A 72 -0.27 -2.86 13.88
N LYS A 73 -0.68 -3.08 15.14
CA LYS A 73 -1.75 -4.04 15.44
C LYS A 73 -3.06 -3.68 14.75
N ASN A 74 -3.42 -2.40 14.74
CA ASN A 74 -4.64 -1.94 14.08
C ASN A 74 -4.59 -2.17 12.57
N ILE A 75 -3.46 -1.85 11.92
CA ILE A 75 -3.28 -2.10 10.48
C ILE A 75 -3.43 -3.59 10.16
N LEU A 76 -2.84 -4.47 10.98
CA LEU A 76 -2.93 -5.91 10.77
C LEU A 76 -4.36 -6.43 10.94
N ASN A 77 -5.06 -5.96 11.98
CA ASN A 77 -6.45 -6.35 12.21
C ASN A 77 -7.36 -5.87 11.07
N GLU A 78 -7.20 -4.63 10.61
CA GLU A 78 -7.96 -4.09 9.47
C GLU A 78 -7.73 -4.93 8.20
N GLY A 79 -6.47 -5.30 7.91
CA GLY A 79 -6.17 -6.17 6.77
C GLY A 79 -6.76 -7.57 6.88
N ILE A 80 -6.83 -8.15 8.10
CA ILE A 80 -7.50 -9.43 8.35
C ILE A 80 -9.01 -9.28 8.15
N ASP A 81 -9.61 -8.24 8.70
CA ASP A 81 -11.05 -7.98 8.60
C ASP A 81 -11.47 -7.77 7.15
N ASP A 82 -10.69 -7.01 6.37
CA ASP A 82 -10.92 -6.79 4.93
C ASP A 82 -10.80 -8.10 4.14
N PHE A 83 -9.77 -8.91 4.43
CA PHE A 83 -9.61 -10.22 3.80
C PHE A 83 -10.80 -11.14 4.12
N GLU A 84 -11.20 -11.25 5.38
CA GLU A 84 -12.30 -12.13 5.81
C GLU A 84 -13.66 -11.67 5.25
N LYS A 85 -13.87 -10.36 5.11
CA LYS A 85 -15.05 -9.80 4.46
C LYS A 85 -15.21 -10.26 3.01
N ASP A 86 -14.11 -10.32 2.26
CA ASP A 86 -14.14 -10.76 0.86
C ASP A 86 -13.93 -12.26 0.68
N ARG A 87 -13.45 -12.96 1.71
CA ARG A 87 -13.18 -14.41 1.71
C ARG A 87 -14.35 -15.23 1.18
N LYS A 88 -15.58 -14.91 1.59
CA LYS A 88 -16.77 -15.64 1.14
C LYS A 88 -16.96 -15.54 -0.38
N LYS A 89 -16.74 -14.37 -0.98
CA LYS A 89 -16.83 -14.19 -2.44
C LYS A 89 -15.76 -15.01 -3.16
N TYR A 90 -14.54 -15.04 -2.64
CA TYR A 90 -13.47 -15.86 -3.22
C TYR A 90 -13.80 -17.35 -3.18
N LEU A 91 -14.36 -17.83 -2.07
CA LEU A 91 -14.81 -19.23 -1.96
C LEU A 91 -15.94 -19.56 -2.94
N GLU A 92 -16.87 -18.63 -3.18
CA GLU A 92 -17.94 -18.81 -4.16
C GLU A 92 -17.42 -18.83 -5.61
N ILE A 93 -16.41 -18.02 -5.93
CA ILE A 93 -15.78 -18.00 -7.27
C ILE A 93 -14.93 -19.25 -7.50
N LEU A 94 -14.22 -19.71 -6.47
CA LEU A 94 -13.31 -20.86 -6.55
C LEU A 94 -14.02 -22.20 -6.30
N ASP A 95 -15.34 -22.20 -6.20
CA ASP A 95 -16.15 -23.40 -6.10
C ASP A 95 -16.08 -24.19 -7.42
N LEU A 96 -15.14 -25.15 -7.45
CA LEU A 96 -14.82 -25.97 -8.62
C LEU A 96 -16.03 -26.77 -9.10
N ASP A 97 -16.91 -27.21 -8.21
CA ASP A 97 -18.09 -27.99 -8.60
C ASP A 97 -19.07 -27.12 -9.40
N LYS A 98 -19.27 -25.88 -8.95
CA LYS A 98 -20.10 -24.89 -9.66
C LYS A 98 -19.49 -24.48 -11.01
N LEU A 99 -18.17 -24.24 -11.04
CA LEU A 99 -17.44 -23.92 -12.28
C LEU A 99 -17.52 -25.05 -13.31
N ILE A 100 -17.46 -26.30 -12.86
CA ILE A 100 -17.56 -27.48 -13.73
C ILE A 100 -18.99 -27.63 -14.28
N GLU A 101 -20.04 -27.41 -13.48
CA GLU A 101 -21.43 -27.44 -13.96
C GLU A 101 -21.74 -26.34 -14.97
N GLU A 102 -21.27 -25.11 -14.75
CA GLU A 102 -21.45 -23.98 -15.69
C GLU A 102 -20.69 -24.21 -17.02
N SER A 103 -19.55 -24.90 -17.02
CA SER A 103 -18.80 -25.24 -18.25
C SER A 103 -19.42 -26.36 -19.08
N ARG A 104 -20.35 -27.12 -18.50
CA ARG A 104 -21.03 -28.27 -19.12
C ARG A 104 -22.44 -27.95 -19.62
N SER A 105 -22.93 -26.74 -19.35
CA SER A 105 -24.19 -26.20 -19.84
C SER A 105 -23.96 -25.36 -21.10
#